data_AF-A0A2X2VRX4-F1
#
_entry.id   AF-A0A2X2VRX4-F1
#
_cell.length_a   1.000
_cell.length_b   1.000
_cell.length_c   1.000
_cell.angle_alpha   90.00
_cell.angle_beta   90.00
_cell.angle_gamma   90.00
#
_symmetry.space_group_name_H-M   'P 1'
#
loop_
_entity.id
_entity.type
_entity.pdbx_description
1 polymer ?
#
loop_
_entity_poly.entity_id
_entity_poly.type
_entity_poly.pdbx_seq_one_letter_code
_entity_poly.pdbx_strand_id
1 'polypeptide(L)'
;MAIMGITLVVMFLAVAINIKGADLKKSDLEYSIREQNLEQQKEEEEKRTAQLQEYKIYVKTKQYAEEVAKEKLGLVNPDEILLKPTE
;
A
#
# COMPACT_ATOMS: atom_id res chain seq x y z
N MET A 1 -43.91 6.91 -44.76
CA MET A 1 -42.84 7.91 -44.52
C MET A 1 -42.63 8.21 -43.04
N ALA A 2 -43.67 8.51 -42.24
CA ALA A 2 -43.51 8.79 -40.80
C ALA A 2 -42.86 7.65 -39.98
N ILE A 3 -43.21 6.40 -40.25
CA ILE A 3 -42.66 5.22 -39.54
C ILE A 3 -41.14 5.11 -39.74
N MET A 4 -40.62 5.36 -40.96
CA MET A 4 -39.18 5.34 -41.23
C MET A 4 -38.42 6.43 -40.45
N GLY A 5 -39.00 7.62 -40.32
CA GLY A 5 -38.40 8.70 -39.53
C GLY A 5 -38.32 8.36 -38.03
N ILE A 6 -39.39 7.77 -37.49
CA ILE A 6 -39.44 7.35 -36.08
C ILE A 6 -38.41 6.25 -35.81
N THR A 7 -38.32 5.24 -36.69
CA THR A 7 -37.34 4.15 -36.51
C THR A 7 -35.90 4.65 -36.56
N LEU A 8 -35.60 5.66 -37.39
CA LEU A 8 -34.27 6.26 -37.49
C LEU A 8 -33.89 6.98 -36.19
N VAL A 9 -34.81 7.77 -35.62
CA VAL A 9 -34.58 8.48 -34.36
C VAL A 9 -34.36 7.51 -33.21
N VAL A 10 -35.17 6.44 -33.12
CA VAL A 10 -35.00 5.40 -32.09
C VAL A 10 -33.66 4.69 -32.24
N MET A 11 -33.22 4.41 -33.48
CA MET A 11 -31.91 3.82 -33.74
C MET A 11 -30.76 4.73 -33.26
N PHE A 12 -30.81 6.03 -33.55
CA PHE A 12 -29.80 6.98 -33.06
C PHE A 12 -29.79 7.08 -31.54
N LEU A 13 -30.97 7.09 -30.90
CA LEU A 13 -31.08 7.11 -29.44
C LEU A 13 -30.46 5.83 -28.82
N ALA A 14 -30.75 4.66 -29.41
CA ALA A 14 -30.21 3.39 -28.95
C ALA A 14 -28.68 3.35 -29.04
N VAL A 15 -28.10 3.85 -30.14
CA VAL A 15 -26.64 3.95 -30.31
C VAL A 15 -26.03 4.88 -29.27
N ALA A 16 -26.62 6.07 -29.05
CA ALA A 16 -26.11 7.03 -28.07
C ALA A 16 -26.13 6.48 -26.63
N ILE A 17 -27.18 5.74 -26.25
CA ILE A 17 -27.28 5.09 -24.94
C ILE A 17 -26.22 3.98 -24.80
N ASN A 18 -25.99 3.18 -25.84
CA ASN A 18 -24.97 2.12 -25.80
C ASN A 18 -23.55 2.68 -25.64
N ILE A 19 -23.22 3.78 -26.33
CA ILE A 19 -21.89 4.42 -26.20
C ILE A 19 -21.69 4.95 -24.78
N LYS A 20 -22.67 5.69 -24.24
CA LYS A 20 -22.59 6.22 -22.87
C LYS A 20 -22.59 5.11 -21.81
N GLY A 21 -23.37 4.06 -22.01
CA GLY A 21 -23.41 2.91 -21.11
C GLY A 21 -22.10 2.12 -21.09
N ALA A 22 -21.46 1.95 -22.25
CA ALA A 22 -20.15 1.29 -22.33
C ALA A 22 -19.06 2.11 -21.65
N ASP A 23 -19.05 3.43 -21.84
CA ASP A 23 -18.08 4.34 -21.23
C ASP A 23 -18.23 4.41 -19.70
N LEU A 24 -19.48 4.44 -19.22
CA LEU A 24 -19.79 4.42 -17.79
C LEU A 24 -19.33 3.11 -17.14
N LYS A 25 -19.59 1.96 -17.78
CA LYS A 25 -19.16 0.65 -17.27
C LYS A 25 -17.64 0.49 -17.26
N LYS A 26 -16.94 1.06 -18.24
CA LYS A 26 -15.47 1.08 -18.27
C LYS A 26 -14.91 1.91 -17.13
N SER A 27 -15.48 3.10 -16.90
CA SER A 27 -15.07 3.99 -15.82
C SER A 27 -15.30 3.35 -14.45
N ASP A 28 -16.45 2.71 -14.26
CA ASP A 28 -16.79 1.98 -13.02
C ASP A 28 -15.78 0.87 -12.71
N LEU A 29 -15.39 0.08 -13.73
CA LEU A 29 -14.36 -0.94 -13.58
C LEU A 29 -12.99 -0.34 -13.20
N GLU A 30 -12.60 0.76 -13.85
CA GLU A 30 -11.34 1.45 -13.57
C GLU A 30 -11.31 1.99 -12.14
N TYR A 31 -12.41 2.59 -11.68
CA TYR A 31 -12.54 3.06 -10.31
C TYR A 31 -12.48 1.92 -9.30
N SER A 32 -13.17 0.81 -9.55
CA SER A 32 -13.12 -0.36 -8.66
C SER A 32 -11.71 -0.94 -8.53
N ILE A 33 -10.97 -1.06 -9.64
CA ILE A 33 -9.57 -1.49 -9.61
C ILE A 33 -8.71 -0.51 -8.83
N ARG A 34 -8.91 0.80 -9.04
CA ARG A 34 -8.15 1.83 -8.33
C ARG A 34 -8.43 1.81 -6.83
N GLU A 35 -9.69 1.64 -6.44
CA GLU A 35 -10.10 1.53 -5.04
C GLU A 35 -9.44 0.33 -4.38
N GLN A 36 -9.47 -0.84 -5.02
CA GLN A 36 -8.82 -2.05 -4.51
C GLN A 36 -7.30 -1.86 -4.34
N ASN A 37 -6.64 -1.24 -5.31
CA ASN A 37 -5.20 -0.96 -5.21
C ASN A 37 -4.87 0.04 -4.09
N LEU A 38 -5.72 1.06 -3.89
CA LEU A 38 -5.54 2.04 -2.82
C LEU A 38 -5.78 1.41 -1.44
N GLU A 39 -6.76 0.52 -1.33
CA GLU A 39 -7.04 -0.21 -0.09
C GLU A 39 -5.87 -1.13 0.29
N GLN A 40 -5.30 -1.85 -0.69
CA GLN A 40 -4.10 -2.66 -0.47
C GLN A 40 -2.90 -1.81 -0.01
N GLN A 41 -2.63 -0.68 -0.69
CA GLN A 41 -1.54 0.22 -0.29
C GLN A 41 -1.75 0.77 1.12
N LYS A 42 -2.99 1.10 1.48
CA LYS A 42 -3.33 1.55 2.83
C LYS A 42 -3.04 0.47 3.87
N GLU A 43 -3.46 -0.76 3.62
CA GLU A 43 -3.23 -1.88 4.54
C GLU A 43 -1.73 -2.17 4.72
N GLU A 44 -0.95 -2.11 3.63
CA GLU A 44 0.51 -2.26 3.68
C GLU A 44 1.18 -1.17 4.52
N GLU A 45 0.79 0.10 4.31
CA GLU A 45 1.33 1.23 5.07
C GLU A 45 0.89 1.20 6.55
N GLU A 46 -0.32 0.74 6.86
CA GLU A 46 -0.77 0.51 8.23
C GLU A 46 0.06 -0.59 8.93
N LYS A 47 0.30 -1.72 8.25
CA LYS A 47 1.18 -2.80 8.74
C LYS A 47 2.61 -2.29 8.97
N ARG A 48 3.16 -1.55 8.02
CA ARG A 48 4.50 -0.95 8.12
C ARG A 48 4.58 0.01 9.31
N THR A 49 3.54 0.83 9.51
CA THR A 49 3.45 1.75 10.65
C THR A 49 3.44 0.99 11.98
N ALA A 50 2.69 -0.11 12.06
CA ALA A 50 2.68 -0.96 13.25
C ALA A 50 4.06 -1.58 13.54
N GLN A 51 4.74 -2.10 12.52
CA GLN A 51 6.11 -2.64 12.66
C GLN A 51 7.10 -1.56 13.13
N LEU A 52 6.99 -0.33 12.62
CA LEU A 52 7.83 0.78 13.05
C LEU A 52 7.55 1.19 14.50
N GLN A 53 6.30 1.11 14.96
CA GLN A 53 5.96 1.34 16.37
C GLN A 53 6.61 0.28 17.28
N GLU A 54 6.53 -0.99 16.89
CA GLU A 54 7.16 -2.09 17.62
C GLU A 54 8.69 -1.94 17.65
N TYR A 55 9.31 -1.66 16.49
CA TYR A 55 10.74 -1.41 16.40
C TYR A 55 11.18 -0.23 17.27
N LYS A 56 10.38 0.85 17.32
CA LYS A 56 10.63 2.01 18.18
C LYS A 56 10.64 1.65 19.67
N ILE A 57 9.82 0.69 20.09
CA ILE A 57 9.84 0.18 21.46
C ILE A 57 11.09 -0.67 21.67
N TYR A 58 11.40 -1.59 20.75
CA TYR A 58 12.58 -2.45 20.81
C TYR A 58 13.89 -1.68 20.95
N VAL A 59 14.12 -0.65 20.12
CA VAL A 59 15.37 0.15 20.20
C VAL A 59 15.48 0.98 21.49
N LYS A 60 14.38 1.21 22.21
CA LYS A 60 14.39 1.86 23.52
C LYS A 60 14.66 0.90 24.67
N THR A 61 14.69 -0.40 24.41
CA THR A 61 15.01 -1.38 25.44
C THR A 61 16.47 -1.25 25.87
N LYS A 62 16.74 -1.60 27.13
CA LYS A 62 18.10 -1.59 27.67
C LYS A 62 19.02 -2.56 26.93
N GLN A 63 18.49 -3.68 26.46
CA GLN A 63 19.23 -4.69 25.69
C GLN A 63 19.78 -4.12 24.38
N TYR A 64 18.97 -3.41 23.60
CA TYR A 64 19.45 -2.78 22.36
C TYR A 64 20.53 -1.71 22.64
N ALA A 65 20.36 -0.91 23.69
CA ALA A 65 21.37 0.06 24.08
C ALA A 65 22.70 -0.60 24.51
N GLU A 66 22.61 -1.74 25.20
CA GLU A 66 23.75 -2.53 25.65
C GLU A 66 24.46 -3.23 24.47
N GLU A 67 23.70 -3.82 23.53
CA GLU A 67 24.23 -4.39 22.29
C GLU A 67 24.94 -3.34 21.44
N VAL A 68 24.32 -2.18 21.23
CA VAL A 68 24.93 -1.08 20.47
C VAL A 68 26.17 -0.52 21.19
N ALA A 69 26.17 -0.46 22.52
CA ALA A 69 27.33 -0.05 23.30
C ALA A 69 28.48 -1.07 23.22
N LYS A 70 28.17 -2.37 23.28
CA LYS A 70 29.13 -3.47 23.09
C LYS A 70 29.74 -3.42 21.69
N GLU A 71 28.92 -3.31 20.65
CA GLU A 71 29.37 -3.35 19.25
C GLU A 71 30.08 -2.06 18.82
N LYS A 72 29.50 -0.88 19.09
CA LYS A 72 30.03 0.40 18.58
C LYS A 72 31.07 1.03 19.48
N LEU A 73 30.91 0.91 20.80
CA LEU A 73 31.78 1.55 21.79
C LEU A 73 32.77 0.56 22.43
N GLY A 74 32.64 -0.75 22.17
CA GLY A 74 33.49 -1.77 22.77
C GLY A 74 33.31 -1.88 24.29
N LEU A 75 32.17 -1.43 24.81
CA LEU A 75 31.87 -1.44 26.24
C LEU A 75 31.41 -2.85 26.64
N VAL A 76 31.98 -3.41 27.70
CA VAL A 76 31.56 -4.70 28.28
C VAL A 76 31.16 -4.51 29.73
N ASN A 77 30.29 -5.39 30.23
CA ASN A 77 29.96 -5.40 31.65
C ASN A 77 31.20 -5.78 32.47
N PRO A 78 31.28 -5.39 33.76
CA PRO A 78 32.46 -5.64 34.61
C PRO A 78 32.86 -7.11 34.73
N ASP A 79 31.90 -8.00 34.51
CA ASP A 79 31.95 -9.46 34.56
C ASP A 79 32.14 -10.12 33.17
N GLU A 80 32.21 -9.34 32.09
CA GLU A 80 32.41 -9.80 30.71
C GLU A 80 33.76 -9.31 30.13
N ILE A 81 34.40 -10.11 29.26
CA ILE A 81 35.70 -9.78 28.64
C ILE A 81 35.50 -9.58 27.13
N LEU A 82 35.91 -8.43 26.59
CA LEU A 82 35.84 -8.14 25.15
C LEU A 82 37.01 -8.82 24.41
N LEU A 83 36.73 -9.91 23.67
CA LEU A 83 37.70 -10.57 22.80
C LEU A 83 37.58 -10.03 21.37
N LYS A 84 38.58 -9.26 20.92
CA LYS A 84 38.69 -8.90 19.50
C LYS A 84 39.36 -10.05 18.72
N PRO A 85 38.80 -10.47 17.58
CA PRO A 85 39.47 -11.46 16.73
C PRO A 85 40.81 -10.89 16.26
N THR A 86 41.87 -11.68 16.47
CA THR A 86 43.21 -11.39 15.93
C THR A 86 43.29 -12.13 14.61
N GLU A 87 43.49 -11.42 13.50
CA GLU A 87 44.07 -12.01 12.28
C GLU A 87 45.57 -12.27 12.51
#